data_AF-A0A2E6KUD9-F1
#
_entry.id   AF-A0A2E6KUD9-F1
#
_cell.length_a   1.000
_cell.length_b   1.000
_cell.length_c   1.000
_cell.angle_alpha   90.00
_cell.angle_beta   90.00
_cell.angle_gamma   90.00
#
_symmetry.space_group_name_H-M   'P 1'
#
loop_
_entity.id
_entity.type
_entity.pdbx_description
1 polymer ?
#
loop_
_entity_poly.entity_id
_entity_poly.type
_entity_poly.pdbx_seq_one_letter_code
_entity_poly.pdbx_strand_id
1 'polypeptide(L)'
;MSNLLTKAVIGEYGIRSTMEGVRAVRILSVLAITSILAGTWMTNFPSEEARAENEPLEAFLAEGDPAEGDQSEMHREGGEGGGGDSDLPSGLILGGTGALGSLVIGSLMLEFVKVTVLVALVSPMLARMKKNREDMLTRGRVLGYLEANAGIHFSALRDALGLANGVTSYHLHILESTGQVISWRDGKLRRYAVSGLSIEEISRIRNPIAGTRLAILEVLADSGSVGMSGSEIREKLRISRQLLSHHLSELRSAEIVEPASGKRRPNWRVSDKGIEVLTASREVSRSEAAV
;
A
#
# COMPACT_ATOMS: atom_id res chain seq x y z
N MET A 1 -35.86 9.59 25.97
CA MET A 1 -34.50 9.96 26.45
C MET A 1 -33.54 8.90 25.95
N SER A 2 -32.53 9.10 25.13
CA SER A 2 -31.96 10.27 24.42
C SER A 2 -31.05 9.67 23.34
N ASN A 3 -31.49 9.68 22.08
CA ASN A 3 -30.68 9.31 20.93
C ASN A 3 -29.96 10.57 20.44
N LEU A 4 -28.79 10.86 20.99
CA LEU A 4 -27.88 11.89 20.49
C LEU A 4 -26.47 11.40 20.78
N LEU A 5 -25.63 11.41 19.73
CA LEU A 5 -24.15 11.45 19.72
C LEU A 5 -23.55 10.48 18.69
N THR A 6 -23.67 10.84 17.41
CA THR A 6 -22.53 10.72 16.48
C THR A 6 -22.71 11.76 15.37
N LYS A 7 -22.33 13.00 15.71
CA LYS A 7 -22.20 14.09 14.73
C LYS A 7 -20.94 13.83 13.92
N ALA A 8 -21.07 13.63 12.61
CA ALA A 8 -19.94 13.61 11.70
C ALA A 8 -19.33 15.02 11.64
N VAL A 9 -18.14 15.19 12.21
CA VAL A 9 -17.26 16.31 11.90
C VAL A 9 -16.35 15.83 10.79
N ILE A 10 -16.80 16.06 9.55
CA ILE A 10 -15.95 15.96 8.35
C ILE A 10 -15.03 17.18 8.42
N GLY A 11 -13.80 16.96 8.87
CA GLY A 11 -12.73 17.94 8.75
C GLY A 11 -12.28 18.04 7.30
N GLU A 12 -12.83 19.00 6.56
CA GLU A 12 -12.31 19.45 5.27
C GLU A 12 -10.98 20.22 5.45
N TYR A 13 -9.91 19.55 5.89
CA TYR A 13 -8.57 20.14 5.85
C TYR A 13 -7.55 19.03 5.63
N GLY A 14 -7.31 18.67 4.36
CA GLY A 14 -6.30 17.67 4.04
C GLY A 14 -6.16 17.25 2.58
N ILE A 15 -6.99 17.72 1.65
CA ILE A 15 -6.94 17.31 0.23
C ILE A 15 -6.75 18.52 -0.71
N ARG A 16 -6.06 19.58 -0.27
CA ARG A 16 -5.65 20.67 -1.19
C ARG A 16 -4.16 20.65 -1.56
N SER A 17 -3.31 19.93 -0.82
CA SER A 17 -1.86 19.95 -1.08
C SER A 17 -1.37 18.90 -2.11
N THR A 18 -2.08 17.78 -2.31
CA THR A 18 -1.60 16.71 -3.19
C THR A 18 -2.01 16.86 -4.66
N MET A 19 -2.94 17.76 -4.97
CA MET A 19 -3.39 17.99 -6.36
C MET A 19 -2.51 18.98 -7.13
N GLU A 20 -1.74 19.84 -6.46
CA GLU A 20 -0.90 20.82 -7.15
C GLU A 20 0.28 20.18 -7.86
N GLY A 21 0.93 19.17 -7.27
CA GLY A 21 2.02 18.45 -7.92
C GLY A 21 1.57 17.71 -9.20
N VAL A 22 0.42 17.03 -9.16
CA VAL A 22 -0.11 16.30 -10.33
C VAL A 22 -0.61 17.27 -11.41
N ARG A 23 -1.21 18.40 -11.02
CA ARG A 23 -1.63 19.44 -11.97
C ARG A 23 -0.43 20.15 -12.59
N ALA A 24 0.60 20.47 -11.80
CA ALA A 24 1.84 21.06 -12.29
C ALA A 24 2.54 20.15 -13.29
N VAL A 25 2.66 18.84 -12.98
CA VAL A 25 3.25 17.87 -13.92
C VAL A 25 2.44 17.77 -15.21
N ARG A 26 1.10 17.76 -15.13
CA ARG A 26 0.23 17.75 -16.32
C ARG A 26 0.38 19.03 -17.17
N ILE A 27 0.44 20.20 -16.53
CA ILE A 27 0.62 21.48 -17.23
C ILE A 27 1.99 21.53 -17.91
N LEU A 28 3.06 21.12 -17.21
CA LEU A 28 4.41 21.09 -17.77
C LEU A 28 4.51 20.11 -18.95
N SER A 29 3.81 18.97 -18.86
CA SER A 29 3.75 17.95 -19.92
C SER A 29 3.05 18.50 -21.17
N VAL A 30 1.91 19.17 -21.00
CA VAL A 30 1.19 19.81 -22.11
C VAL A 30 2.05 20.90 -22.73
N LEU A 31 2.71 21.73 -21.91
CA LEU A 31 3.58 22.82 -22.39
C LEU A 31 4.77 22.28 -23.20
N ALA A 32 5.40 21.20 -22.73
CA ALA A 32 6.47 20.52 -23.45
C ALA A 32 6.01 19.95 -24.80
N ILE A 33 4.83 19.28 -24.83
CA ILE A 33 4.25 18.75 -26.08
C ILE A 33 3.92 19.88 -27.04
N THR A 34 3.34 20.99 -26.56
CA THR A 34 3.04 22.15 -27.40
C THR A 34 4.29 22.82 -27.94
N SER A 35 5.38 22.85 -27.18
CA SER A 35 6.67 23.40 -27.63
C SER A 35 7.30 22.52 -28.71
N ILE A 36 7.22 21.19 -28.58
CA ILE A 36 7.68 20.25 -29.61
C ILE A 36 6.86 20.39 -30.90
N LEU A 37 5.52 20.47 -30.78
CA LEU A 37 4.64 20.68 -31.93
C LEU A 37 4.87 22.03 -32.59
N ALA A 38 5.05 23.10 -31.82
CA ALA A 38 5.35 24.44 -32.33
C ALA A 38 6.71 24.49 -33.03
N GLY A 39 7.74 23.87 -32.46
CA GLY A 39 9.06 23.74 -33.10
C GLY A 39 8.99 22.97 -34.41
N THR A 40 8.23 21.87 -34.44
CA THR A 40 8.04 21.04 -35.65
C THR A 40 7.24 21.79 -36.73
N TRP A 41 6.29 22.63 -36.33
CA TRP A 41 5.51 23.47 -37.25
C TRP A 41 6.37 24.60 -37.83
N MET A 42 7.23 25.22 -37.02
CA MET A 42 8.14 26.27 -37.46
C MET A 42 9.20 25.77 -38.45
N THR A 43 9.63 24.52 -38.34
CA THR A 43 10.57 23.89 -39.29
C THR A 43 9.93 23.44 -40.60
N ASN A 44 8.59 23.41 -40.69
CA ASN A 44 7.85 22.88 -41.86
C ASN A 44 7.15 23.97 -42.69
N PHE A 45 7.38 25.25 -42.40
CA PHE A 45 6.94 26.32 -43.30
C PHE A 45 7.92 26.49 -44.46
N PRO A 46 7.48 26.36 -45.72
CA PRO A 46 8.31 26.72 -46.86
C PRO A 46 8.58 28.23 -46.80
N SER A 47 9.84 28.61 -46.78
CA SER A 47 10.27 29.98 -47.06
C SER A 47 9.98 30.26 -48.54
N GLU A 48 8.89 30.94 -48.84
CA GLU A 48 8.62 31.51 -50.16
C GLU A 48 9.63 32.66 -50.43
N GLU A 49 10.68 32.31 -51.18
CA GLU A 49 11.28 33.07 -52.28
C GLU A 49 11.51 34.58 -52.11
N ALA A 50 12.72 34.95 -51.67
CA ALA A 50 13.40 36.10 -52.27
C ALA A 50 14.19 35.59 -53.47
N ARG A 51 13.60 35.72 -54.67
CA ARG A 51 14.23 35.39 -55.96
C ARG A 51 15.56 36.14 -56.13
N ALA A 52 16.65 35.39 -56.14
CA ALA A 52 17.91 35.80 -56.74
C ALA A 52 18.06 35.04 -58.06
N GLU A 53 17.74 35.70 -59.17
CA GLU A 53 18.19 35.25 -60.50
C GLU A 53 19.61 35.79 -60.71
N ASN A 54 20.58 34.87 -60.87
CA ASN A 54 21.92 35.16 -61.37
C ASN A 54 21.87 35.00 -62.91
N GLU A 55 22.30 35.94 -63.75
CA GLU A 55 23.66 36.16 -64.31
C GLU A 55 23.47 37.04 -65.60
N PRO A 56 24.50 37.56 -66.31
CA PRO A 56 25.69 38.32 -65.88
C PRO A 56 26.04 39.56 -66.77
N LEU A 57 27.11 40.23 -66.35
CA LEU A 57 28.14 40.95 -67.14
C LEU A 57 27.88 42.37 -67.68
N GLU A 58 28.80 43.26 -67.26
CA GLU A 58 29.28 44.48 -67.93
C GLU A 58 28.30 45.64 -68.18
N ALA A 59 28.42 46.69 -67.37
CA ALA A 59 28.48 48.06 -67.87
C ALA A 59 28.85 49.06 -66.77
N PHE A 60 29.87 49.87 -67.08
CA PHE A 60 30.02 51.26 -66.67
C PHE A 60 30.57 51.60 -65.28
N LEU A 61 31.90 51.79 -65.32
CA LEU A 61 32.63 52.92 -64.75
C LEU A 61 31.85 54.26 -64.75
N ALA A 62 32.30 55.15 -63.86
CA ALA A 62 31.97 56.59 -63.73
C ALA A 62 30.69 56.85 -62.90
N GLU A 63 30.65 57.66 -61.86
CA GLU A 63 31.52 58.75 -61.40
C GLU A 63 31.03 59.16 -60.00
N GLY A 64 31.90 59.63 -59.11
CA GLY A 64 31.47 60.38 -57.91
C GLY A 64 32.32 60.14 -56.66
N ASP A 65 33.46 60.83 -56.60
CA ASP A 65 34.45 60.89 -55.50
C ASP A 65 33.96 61.83 -54.33
N PRO A 66 34.76 62.20 -53.31
CA PRO A 66 34.67 61.66 -51.94
C PRO A 66 34.58 62.76 -50.84
N ALA A 67 34.50 62.38 -49.56
CA ALA A 67 34.97 63.19 -48.41
C ALA A 67 34.99 62.29 -47.14
N GLU A 68 36.16 61.76 -46.76
CA GLU A 68 37.09 62.31 -45.74
C GLU A 68 36.64 62.14 -44.28
N GLY A 69 37.49 61.48 -43.49
CA GLY A 69 37.32 61.31 -42.04
C GLY A 69 38.24 60.26 -41.43
N ASP A 70 39.54 60.47 -41.55
CA ASP A 70 40.66 59.78 -40.88
C ASP A 70 40.53 59.76 -39.34
N GLN A 71 40.96 58.67 -38.69
CA GLN A 71 42.06 58.69 -37.71
C GLN A 71 42.31 57.32 -37.05
N SER A 72 43.59 56.95 -37.14
CA SER A 72 44.28 55.78 -36.59
C SER A 72 44.69 55.98 -35.12
N GLU A 73 44.98 54.88 -34.40
CA GLU A 73 46.14 54.63 -33.49
C GLU A 73 45.80 53.42 -32.56
N MET A 74 46.42 52.23 -32.69
CA MET A 74 47.79 51.78 -32.31
C MET A 74 48.01 51.85 -30.77
N HIS A 75 48.26 50.75 -30.02
CA HIS A 75 49.57 50.09 -29.89
C HIS A 75 49.57 48.83 -28.97
N ARG A 76 50.28 47.78 -29.42
CA ARG A 76 51.20 46.76 -28.79
C ARG A 76 50.88 46.14 -27.41
N GLU A 77 51.18 44.87 -27.10
CA GLU A 77 52.28 43.92 -27.41
C GLU A 77 51.82 42.51 -26.91
N GLY A 78 52.30 41.32 -27.28
CA GLY A 78 53.44 40.82 -28.04
C GLY A 78 53.66 39.34 -27.62
N GLY A 79 53.94 38.43 -28.56
CA GLY A 79 54.25 37.02 -28.27
C GLY A 79 54.27 36.15 -29.53
N GLU A 80 55.39 36.15 -30.25
CA GLU A 80 55.65 35.36 -31.47
C GLU A 80 56.16 33.94 -31.17
N GLY A 81 55.90 33.01 -32.10
CA GLY A 81 56.70 31.80 -32.25
C GLY A 81 56.14 30.73 -33.20
N GLY A 82 56.54 30.78 -34.48
CA GLY A 82 56.81 29.58 -35.29
C GLY A 82 55.84 29.27 -36.44
N GLY A 83 56.23 29.64 -37.66
CA GLY A 83 55.43 29.57 -38.88
C GLY A 83 55.20 28.17 -39.47
N GLY A 84 54.00 28.01 -40.02
CA GLY A 84 53.55 26.97 -40.94
C GLY A 84 52.36 27.56 -41.71
N ASP A 85 52.57 27.76 -43.00
CA ASP A 85 51.71 28.46 -43.96
C ASP A 85 50.27 27.91 -43.98
N SER A 86 49.34 28.65 -43.36
CA SER A 86 47.90 28.51 -43.56
C SER A 86 47.22 29.80 -43.12
N ASP A 87 46.94 30.70 -44.07
CA ASP A 87 46.10 31.89 -43.92
C ASP A 87 44.62 31.50 -43.72
N LEU A 88 44.34 30.73 -42.66
CA LEU A 88 43.02 30.64 -42.08
C LEU A 88 43.08 31.49 -40.82
N PRO A 89 42.23 32.52 -40.67
CA PRO A 89 42.29 33.38 -39.50
C PRO A 89 42.16 32.50 -38.27
N SER A 90 43.04 32.63 -37.28
CA SER A 90 43.06 31.77 -36.10
C SER A 90 41.70 31.72 -35.37
N GLY A 91 40.86 32.74 -35.59
CA GLY A 91 39.45 32.77 -35.17
C GLY A 91 38.52 31.76 -35.87
N LEU A 92 38.80 31.34 -37.12
CA LEU A 92 38.03 30.33 -37.86
C LEU A 92 38.30 28.90 -37.35
N ILE A 93 39.54 28.56 -37.00
CA ILE A 93 39.87 27.25 -36.43
C ILE A 93 39.33 27.12 -35.00
N LEU A 94 39.46 28.19 -34.20
CA LEU A 94 38.88 28.25 -32.86
C LEU A 94 37.34 28.26 -32.88
N GLY A 95 36.74 29.02 -33.81
CA GLY A 95 35.29 29.09 -33.99
C GLY A 95 34.68 27.79 -34.54
N GLY A 96 35.31 27.16 -35.52
CA GLY A 96 34.86 25.90 -36.11
C GLY A 96 34.96 24.71 -35.15
N THR A 97 36.06 24.62 -34.40
CA THR A 97 36.26 23.57 -33.38
C THR A 97 35.30 23.76 -32.20
N GLY A 98 35.04 25.00 -31.78
CA GLY A 98 34.05 25.33 -30.75
C GLY A 98 32.60 25.01 -31.19
N ALA A 99 32.25 25.33 -32.44
CA ALA A 99 30.92 25.03 -32.99
C ALA A 99 30.66 23.51 -33.08
N LEU A 100 31.64 22.74 -33.59
CA LEU A 100 31.50 21.27 -33.69
C LEU A 100 31.54 20.60 -32.31
N GLY A 101 32.42 21.05 -31.41
CA GLY A 101 32.47 20.55 -30.03
C GLY A 101 31.19 20.85 -29.26
N SER A 102 30.60 22.03 -29.43
CA SER A 102 29.33 22.40 -28.79
C SER A 102 28.13 21.60 -29.30
N LEU A 103 28.12 21.16 -30.56
CA LEU A 103 27.09 20.25 -31.08
C LEU A 103 27.18 18.85 -30.46
N VAL A 104 28.38 18.30 -30.32
CA VAL A 104 28.58 16.98 -29.67
C VAL A 104 28.18 17.04 -28.19
N ILE A 105 28.61 18.08 -27.47
CA ILE A 105 28.25 18.29 -26.07
C ILE A 105 26.75 18.57 -25.91
N GLY A 106 26.16 19.38 -26.80
CA GLY A 106 24.74 19.68 -26.83
C GLY A 106 23.88 18.43 -27.11
N SER A 107 24.33 17.56 -28.02
CA SER A 107 23.63 16.30 -28.32
C SER A 107 23.60 15.37 -27.10
N LEU A 108 24.73 15.24 -26.40
CA LEU A 108 24.81 14.46 -25.16
C LEU A 108 23.89 15.06 -24.08
N MET A 109 23.91 16.38 -23.90
CA MET A 109 23.04 17.07 -22.93
C MET A 109 21.55 16.82 -23.21
N LEU A 110 21.14 16.82 -24.48
CA LEU A 110 19.74 16.56 -24.86
C LEU A 110 19.30 15.12 -24.59
N GLU A 111 20.19 14.13 -24.71
CA GLU A 111 19.88 12.74 -24.35
C GLU A 111 19.60 12.59 -22.85
N PHE A 112 20.42 13.23 -22.00
CA PHE A 112 20.21 13.22 -20.54
C PHE A 112 18.89 13.89 -20.14
N VAL A 113 18.51 15.00 -20.81
CA VAL A 113 17.22 15.67 -20.56
C VAL A 113 16.06 14.75 -20.93
N LYS A 114 16.11 14.09 -22.09
CA LYS A 114 15.06 13.14 -22.53
C LYS A 114 14.89 11.98 -21.54
N VAL A 115 15.99 11.36 -21.11
CA VAL A 115 15.96 10.26 -20.14
C VAL A 115 15.41 10.75 -18.79
N THR A 116 15.84 11.91 -18.32
CA THR A 116 15.38 12.48 -17.04
C THR A 116 13.89 12.81 -17.06
N VAL A 117 13.39 13.40 -18.16
CA VAL A 117 11.95 13.67 -18.34
C VAL A 117 11.14 12.38 -18.36
N LEU A 118 11.61 11.36 -19.09
CA LEU A 118 10.97 10.05 -19.13
C LEU A 118 10.92 9.40 -17.73
N VAL A 119 12.04 9.39 -17.02
CA VAL A 119 12.13 8.86 -15.65
C VAL A 119 11.20 9.64 -14.71
N ALA A 120 11.19 10.97 -14.77
CA ALA A 120 10.32 11.79 -13.94
C ALA A 120 8.82 11.51 -14.18
N LEU A 121 8.44 11.21 -15.42
CA LEU A 121 7.06 10.89 -15.77
C LEU A 121 6.65 9.47 -15.35
N VAL A 122 7.55 8.49 -15.50
CA VAL A 122 7.26 7.07 -15.22
C VAL A 122 7.44 6.70 -13.74
N SER A 123 8.35 7.35 -13.02
CA SER A 123 8.70 7.02 -11.63
C SER A 123 7.49 7.03 -10.66
N PRO A 124 6.58 8.03 -10.68
CA PRO A 124 5.41 8.02 -9.80
C PRO A 124 4.48 6.84 -10.04
N MET A 125 4.36 6.40 -11.29
CA MET A 125 3.53 5.25 -11.66
C MET A 125 4.13 3.95 -11.11
N LEU A 126 5.43 3.74 -11.31
CA LEU A 126 6.14 2.57 -10.79
C LEU A 126 6.11 2.51 -9.26
N ALA A 127 6.30 3.64 -8.58
CA ALA A 127 6.21 3.72 -7.13
C ALA A 127 4.82 3.30 -6.62
N ARG A 128 3.75 3.75 -7.29
CA ARG A 128 2.38 3.36 -6.95
C ARG A 128 2.11 1.88 -7.20
N MET A 129 2.60 1.32 -8.30
CA MET A 129 2.47 -0.11 -8.61
C MET A 129 3.17 -0.98 -7.57
N LYS A 130 4.40 -0.61 -7.17
CA LYS A 130 5.15 -1.29 -6.12
C LYS A 130 4.38 -1.28 -4.80
N LYS A 131 3.90 -0.11 -4.36
CA LYS A 131 3.10 0.01 -3.13
C LYS A 131 1.84 -0.86 -3.18
N ASN A 132 1.08 -0.83 -4.28
CA ASN A 132 -0.12 -1.66 -4.42
C ASN A 132 0.21 -3.17 -4.33
N ARG A 133 1.34 -3.58 -4.92
CA ARG A 133 1.82 -4.96 -4.83
C ARG A 133 2.17 -5.34 -3.40
N GLU A 134 2.90 -4.48 -2.69
CA GLU A 134 3.24 -4.69 -1.27
C GLU A 134 1.98 -4.76 -0.38
N ASP A 135 1.00 -3.90 -0.62
CA ASP A 135 -0.28 -3.91 0.09
C ASP A 135 -1.08 -5.20 -0.18
N MET A 136 -1.03 -5.71 -1.42
CA MET A 136 -1.66 -6.98 -1.78
C MET A 136 -0.97 -8.17 -1.10
N LEU A 137 0.37 -8.21 -1.13
CA LEU A 137 1.15 -9.25 -0.45
C LEU A 137 0.93 -9.22 1.06
N THR A 138 0.88 -8.03 1.66
CA THR A 138 0.64 -7.87 3.10
C THR A 138 -0.75 -8.34 3.48
N ARG A 139 -1.79 -8.00 2.70
CA ARG A 139 -3.14 -8.56 2.90
C ARG A 139 -3.17 -10.07 2.78
N GLY A 140 -2.47 -10.64 1.80
CA GLY A 140 -2.32 -12.09 1.66
C GLY A 140 -1.66 -12.73 2.88
N ARG A 141 -0.60 -12.12 3.42
CA ARG A 141 0.06 -12.57 4.66
C ARG A 141 -0.87 -12.53 5.86
N VAL A 142 -1.65 -11.44 6.02
CA VAL A 142 -2.64 -11.32 7.10
C VAL A 142 -3.71 -12.40 6.97
N LEU A 143 -4.26 -12.59 5.77
CA LEU A 143 -5.29 -13.59 5.53
C LEU A 143 -4.79 -15.00 5.82
N GLY A 144 -3.64 -15.39 5.27
CA GLY A 144 -3.05 -16.72 5.51
C GLY A 144 -2.70 -16.97 6.97
N TYR A 145 -2.27 -15.93 7.72
CA TYR A 145 -2.04 -16.07 9.15
C TYR A 145 -3.34 -16.26 9.93
N LEU A 146 -4.41 -15.56 9.55
CA LEU A 146 -5.75 -15.71 10.16
C LEU A 146 -6.39 -17.06 9.82
N GLU A 147 -6.11 -17.64 8.66
CA GLU A 147 -6.53 -19.00 8.32
C GLU A 147 -5.92 -20.02 9.29
N ALA A 148 -4.65 -19.85 9.64
CA ALA A 148 -3.96 -20.73 10.58
C ALA A 148 -4.29 -20.42 12.06
N ASN A 149 -4.64 -19.18 12.39
CA ASN A 149 -4.79 -18.70 13.78
C ASN A 149 -6.11 -17.93 13.97
N ALA A 150 -7.23 -18.62 13.76
CA ALA A 150 -8.54 -18.02 13.91
C ALA A 150 -8.81 -17.58 15.36
N GLY A 151 -9.31 -16.36 15.54
CA GLY A 151 -9.58 -15.78 16.86
C GLY A 151 -8.38 -15.08 17.50
N ILE A 152 -7.28 -14.88 16.79
CA ILE A 152 -6.14 -14.12 17.30
C ILE A 152 -6.51 -12.65 17.57
N HIS A 153 -5.90 -12.08 18.60
CA HIS A 153 -6.04 -10.66 18.94
C HIS A 153 -5.15 -9.76 18.07
N PHE A 154 -5.57 -8.49 17.91
CA PHE A 154 -4.86 -7.49 17.12
C PHE A 154 -3.35 -7.43 17.40
N SER A 155 -2.95 -7.28 18.67
CA SER A 155 -1.54 -7.13 19.04
C SER A 155 -0.72 -8.37 18.69
N ALA A 156 -1.25 -9.56 18.98
CA ALA A 156 -0.56 -10.81 18.68
C ALA A 156 -0.40 -11.03 17.17
N LEU A 157 -1.42 -10.70 16.38
CA LEU A 157 -1.35 -10.75 14.91
C LEU A 157 -0.30 -9.78 14.36
N ARG A 158 -0.32 -8.54 14.84
CA ARG A 158 0.65 -7.50 14.48
C ARG A 158 2.09 -7.97 14.77
N ASP A 159 2.32 -8.45 15.99
CA ASP A 159 3.63 -8.85 16.47
C ASP A 159 4.14 -10.08 15.71
N ALA A 160 3.28 -11.07 15.47
CA ALA A 160 3.62 -12.27 14.69
C ALA A 160 3.98 -11.95 13.23
N LEU A 161 3.33 -10.95 12.63
CA LEU A 161 3.60 -10.55 11.25
C LEU A 161 4.69 -9.46 11.12
N GLY A 162 5.17 -8.92 12.23
CA GLY A 162 6.15 -7.83 12.28
C GLY A 162 5.63 -6.53 11.64
N LEU A 163 4.32 -6.27 11.72
CA LEU A 163 3.69 -5.11 11.08
C LEU A 163 3.59 -3.92 12.03
N ALA A 164 3.59 -2.70 11.49
CA ALA A 164 3.29 -1.51 12.27
C ALA A 164 1.78 -1.45 12.64
N ASN A 165 1.44 -0.74 13.72
CA ASN A 165 0.05 -0.57 14.18
C ASN A 165 -0.87 -0.05 13.06
N GLY A 166 -0.50 1.08 12.44
CA GLY A 166 -1.31 1.70 11.39
C GLY A 166 -1.49 0.81 10.16
N VAL A 167 -0.43 0.08 9.77
CA VAL A 167 -0.43 -0.85 8.64
C VAL A 167 -1.37 -2.03 8.90
N THR A 168 -1.29 -2.62 10.10
CA THR A 168 -2.15 -3.74 10.51
C THR A 168 -3.62 -3.31 10.53
N SER A 169 -3.92 -2.18 11.18
CA SER A 169 -5.28 -1.62 11.22
C SER A 169 -5.83 -1.32 9.83
N TYR A 170 -5.00 -0.73 8.96
CA TYR A 170 -5.40 -0.42 7.58
C TYR A 170 -5.77 -1.68 6.81
N HIS A 171 -4.91 -2.70 6.80
CA HIS A 171 -5.19 -3.93 6.04
C HIS A 171 -6.34 -4.73 6.63
N LEU A 172 -6.47 -4.82 7.96
CA LEU A 172 -7.62 -5.46 8.60
C LEU A 172 -8.92 -4.74 8.26
N HIS A 173 -8.93 -3.41 8.30
CA HIS A 173 -10.11 -2.64 7.91
C HIS A 173 -10.52 -2.91 6.47
N ILE A 174 -9.55 -2.93 5.55
CA ILE A 174 -9.83 -3.26 4.15
C ILE A 174 -10.38 -4.69 4.03
N LEU A 175 -9.75 -5.69 4.67
CA LEU A 175 -10.20 -7.09 4.63
C LEU A 175 -11.58 -7.31 5.27
N GLU A 176 -11.90 -6.57 6.33
CA GLU A 176 -13.25 -6.55 6.91
C GLU A 176 -14.26 -5.91 5.96
N SER A 177 -13.91 -4.77 5.36
CA SER A 177 -14.79 -4.06 4.42
C SER A 177 -15.07 -4.85 3.14
N THR A 178 -14.12 -5.69 2.70
CA THR A 178 -14.29 -6.62 1.57
C THR A 178 -14.92 -7.94 1.97
N GLY A 179 -15.27 -8.13 3.25
CA GLY A 179 -15.93 -9.33 3.75
C GLY A 179 -15.04 -10.57 3.80
N GLN A 180 -13.71 -10.43 3.72
CA GLN A 180 -12.77 -11.56 3.79
C GLN A 180 -12.40 -11.93 5.23
N VAL A 181 -12.48 -10.96 6.14
CA VAL A 181 -12.21 -11.12 7.57
C VAL A 181 -13.44 -10.68 8.36
N ILE A 182 -13.74 -11.42 9.42
CA ILE A 182 -14.71 -11.05 10.45
C ILE A 182 -13.98 -10.69 11.73
N SER A 183 -14.60 -9.82 12.53
CA SER A 183 -14.14 -9.56 13.88
C SER A 183 -15.28 -9.52 14.87
N TRP A 184 -14.95 -9.83 16.13
CA TRP A 184 -15.87 -9.71 17.24
C TRP A 184 -15.14 -9.21 18.48
N ARG A 185 -15.92 -8.61 19.36
CA ARG A 185 -15.42 -8.17 20.66
C ARG A 185 -15.26 -9.39 21.57
N ASP A 186 -14.11 -9.48 22.22
CA ASP A 186 -13.80 -10.44 23.25
C ASP A 186 -13.28 -9.68 24.48
N GLY A 187 -14.20 -9.40 25.41
CA GLY A 187 -13.96 -8.53 26.56
C GLY A 187 -13.53 -7.11 26.14
N LYS A 188 -12.29 -6.74 26.49
CA LYS A 188 -11.67 -5.45 26.12
C LYS A 188 -10.98 -5.49 24.77
N LEU A 189 -10.72 -6.68 24.23
CA LEU A 189 -9.98 -6.88 23.00
C LEU A 189 -10.93 -7.19 21.84
N ARG A 190 -10.39 -7.14 20.62
CA ARG A 190 -11.05 -7.61 19.41
C ARG A 190 -10.29 -8.81 18.88
N ARG A 191 -11.03 -9.81 18.41
CA ARG A 191 -10.51 -11.02 17.75
C ARG A 191 -10.88 -11.00 16.28
N TYR A 192 -10.04 -11.63 15.47
CA TYR A 192 -10.18 -11.67 14.02
C TYR A 192 -10.13 -13.11 13.53
N ALA A 193 -10.90 -13.42 12.50
CA ALA A 193 -10.82 -14.69 11.78
C ALA A 193 -11.24 -14.48 10.32
N VAL A 194 -10.94 -15.45 9.46
CA VAL A 194 -11.43 -15.44 8.08
C VAL A 194 -12.95 -15.66 8.04
N SER A 195 -13.62 -15.03 7.09
CA SER A 195 -15.08 -15.13 6.94
C SER A 195 -15.57 -16.50 6.46
N GLY A 196 -14.67 -17.37 5.98
CA GLY A 196 -15.00 -18.70 5.47
C GLY A 196 -15.36 -19.74 6.55
N LEU A 197 -15.26 -19.37 7.84
CA LEU A 197 -15.57 -20.25 8.95
C LEU A 197 -17.08 -20.42 9.15
N SER A 198 -17.50 -21.63 9.51
CA SER A 198 -18.88 -21.93 9.87
C SER A 198 -19.29 -21.21 11.16
N ILE A 199 -20.60 -21.06 11.38
CA ILE A 199 -21.14 -20.44 12.60
C ILE A 199 -20.69 -21.23 13.84
N GLU A 200 -20.62 -22.55 13.74
CA GLU A 200 -20.18 -23.47 14.78
C GLU A 200 -18.69 -23.29 15.06
N GLU A 201 -17.85 -23.14 14.03
CA GLU A 201 -16.43 -22.85 14.17
C GLU A 201 -16.20 -21.51 14.87
N ILE A 202 -16.88 -20.47 14.44
CA ILE A 202 -16.80 -19.13 15.06
C ILE A 202 -17.25 -19.20 16.52
N SER A 203 -18.30 -19.95 16.83
CA SER A 203 -18.80 -20.13 18.20
C SER A 203 -17.77 -20.83 19.09
N ARG A 204 -17.12 -21.90 18.59
CA ARG A 204 -16.04 -22.61 19.30
C ARG A 204 -14.85 -21.70 19.59
N ILE A 205 -14.44 -20.88 18.62
CA ILE A 205 -13.33 -19.94 18.77
C ILE A 205 -13.68 -18.81 19.74
N ARG A 206 -14.93 -18.32 19.69
CA ARG A 206 -15.41 -17.25 20.58
C ARG A 206 -15.51 -17.72 22.02
N ASN A 207 -15.96 -18.95 22.24
CA ASN A 207 -16.28 -19.45 23.56
C ASN A 207 -15.63 -20.82 23.81
N PRO A 208 -14.29 -20.88 23.92
CA PRO A 208 -13.58 -22.15 24.05
C PRO A 208 -13.99 -22.88 25.33
N ILE A 209 -14.14 -24.20 25.23
CA ILE A 209 -14.47 -25.07 26.36
C ILE A 209 -13.18 -25.38 27.12
N ALA A 210 -12.91 -24.59 28.16
CA ALA A 210 -11.73 -24.72 29.03
C ALA A 210 -12.11 -24.51 30.50
N GLY A 211 -11.18 -24.83 31.41
CA GLY A 211 -11.32 -24.61 32.85
C GLY A 211 -12.55 -25.28 33.45
N THR A 212 -13.37 -24.52 34.20
CA THR A 212 -14.55 -25.05 34.90
C THR A 212 -15.55 -25.73 33.97
N ARG A 213 -15.74 -25.23 32.74
CA ARG A 213 -16.67 -25.85 31.78
C ARG A 213 -16.16 -27.21 31.30
N LEU A 214 -14.85 -27.31 31.03
CA LEU A 214 -14.22 -28.58 30.69
C LEU A 214 -14.35 -29.57 31.85
N ALA A 215 -14.05 -29.13 33.08
CA ALA A 215 -14.19 -29.96 34.28
C ALA A 215 -15.63 -30.44 34.51
N ILE A 216 -16.63 -29.61 34.24
CA ILE A 216 -18.05 -30.02 34.27
C ILE A 216 -18.29 -31.13 33.24
N LEU A 217 -17.84 -30.97 32.01
CA LEU A 217 -18.03 -31.98 30.96
C LEU A 217 -17.30 -33.29 31.27
N GLU A 218 -16.12 -33.25 31.86
CA GLU A 218 -15.39 -34.45 32.28
C GLU A 218 -16.16 -35.22 33.36
N VAL A 219 -16.62 -34.52 34.41
CA VAL A 219 -17.42 -35.13 35.48
C VAL A 219 -18.72 -35.73 34.93
N LEU A 220 -19.35 -35.07 33.94
CA LEU A 220 -20.55 -35.57 33.30
C LEU A 220 -20.26 -36.77 32.37
N ALA A 221 -19.16 -36.75 31.62
CA ALA A 221 -18.77 -37.84 30.74
C ALA A 221 -18.47 -39.11 31.53
N ASP A 222 -17.83 -39.00 32.69
CA ASP A 222 -17.56 -40.13 33.59
C ASP A 222 -18.85 -40.78 34.14
N SER A 223 -19.97 -40.04 34.15
CA SER A 223 -21.29 -40.55 34.59
C SER A 223 -22.10 -41.23 33.49
N GLY A 224 -21.65 -41.15 32.24
CA GLY A 224 -22.30 -41.78 31.08
C GLY A 224 -23.76 -41.35 30.90
N SER A 225 -24.59 -42.28 30.43
CA SER A 225 -25.99 -42.02 30.06
C SER A 225 -26.93 -41.77 31.24
N VAL A 226 -26.55 -42.19 32.45
CA VAL A 226 -27.29 -41.96 33.71
C VAL A 226 -27.24 -40.48 34.11
N GLY A 227 -26.15 -39.80 33.74
CA GLY A 227 -25.90 -38.42 34.08
C GLY A 227 -25.68 -38.20 35.59
N MET A 228 -25.53 -36.94 35.97
CA MET A 228 -25.25 -36.53 37.34
C MET A 228 -26.15 -35.37 37.79
N SER A 229 -26.58 -35.38 39.04
CA SER A 229 -27.40 -34.29 39.59
C SER A 229 -26.56 -33.03 39.79
N GLY A 230 -27.21 -31.86 39.72
CA GLY A 230 -26.53 -30.59 39.99
C GLY A 230 -25.91 -30.48 41.40
N SER A 231 -26.42 -31.22 42.38
CA SER A 231 -25.81 -31.32 43.72
C SER A 231 -24.49 -32.09 43.68
N GLU A 232 -24.46 -33.23 43.01
CA GLU A 232 -23.27 -34.08 42.91
C GLU A 232 -22.15 -33.39 42.10
N ILE A 233 -22.51 -32.71 40.99
CA ILE A 233 -21.54 -31.95 40.19
C ILE A 233 -20.87 -30.86 41.05
N ARG A 234 -21.66 -30.14 41.85
CA ARG A 234 -21.13 -29.10 42.77
C ARG A 234 -20.21 -29.67 43.81
N GLU A 235 -20.56 -30.82 44.38
CA GLU A 235 -19.77 -31.47 45.42
C GLU A 235 -18.43 -31.94 44.84
N LYS A 236 -18.44 -32.61 43.68
CA LYS A 236 -17.24 -33.09 42.99
C LYS A 236 -16.30 -31.95 42.59
N LEU A 237 -16.84 -30.87 42.04
CA LEU A 237 -16.03 -29.74 41.56
C LEU A 237 -15.79 -28.66 42.63
N ARG A 238 -16.41 -28.80 43.82
CA ARG A 238 -16.38 -27.82 44.90
C ARG A 238 -16.74 -26.39 44.46
N ILE A 239 -17.76 -26.26 43.61
CA ILE A 239 -18.22 -24.97 43.07
C ILE A 239 -19.57 -24.52 43.64
N SER A 240 -19.79 -23.20 43.62
CA SER A 240 -21.04 -22.60 44.09
C SER A 240 -22.22 -22.98 43.19
N ARG A 241 -23.44 -22.93 43.74
CA ARG A 241 -24.68 -23.17 42.97
C ARG A 241 -24.84 -22.18 41.82
N GLN A 242 -24.53 -20.91 42.07
CA GLN A 242 -24.63 -19.83 41.08
C GLN A 242 -23.69 -20.12 39.90
N LEU A 243 -22.43 -20.48 40.19
CA LEU A 243 -21.41 -20.73 39.16
C LEU A 243 -21.76 -21.95 38.31
N LEU A 244 -22.19 -23.05 38.94
CA LEU A 244 -22.65 -24.22 38.18
C LEU A 244 -23.87 -23.87 37.31
N SER A 245 -24.86 -23.16 37.86
CA SER A 245 -26.06 -22.80 37.12
C SER A 245 -25.74 -21.95 35.90
N HIS A 246 -24.81 -21.01 36.02
CA HIS A 246 -24.32 -20.20 34.92
C HIS A 246 -23.73 -21.08 33.80
N HIS A 247 -22.73 -21.90 34.14
CA HIS A 247 -22.07 -22.75 33.15
C HIS A 247 -22.97 -23.82 32.55
N LEU A 248 -23.85 -24.46 33.32
CA LEU A 248 -24.82 -25.42 32.78
C LEU A 248 -25.81 -24.74 31.82
N SER A 249 -26.21 -23.49 32.10
CA SER A 249 -27.07 -22.74 31.20
C SER A 249 -26.38 -22.44 29.87
N GLU A 250 -25.11 -22.01 29.91
CA GLU A 250 -24.31 -21.78 28.71
C GLU A 250 -24.12 -23.07 27.90
N LEU A 251 -23.68 -24.15 28.56
CA LEU A 251 -23.47 -25.45 27.92
C LEU A 251 -24.76 -26.00 27.32
N ARG A 252 -25.91 -25.81 27.99
CA ARG A 252 -27.22 -26.22 27.48
C ARG A 252 -27.63 -25.37 26.27
N SER A 253 -27.42 -24.06 26.31
CA SER A 253 -27.76 -23.17 25.18
C SER A 253 -26.94 -23.48 23.93
N ALA A 254 -25.73 -24.04 24.10
CA ALA A 254 -24.88 -24.52 23.02
C ALA A 254 -25.18 -25.98 22.61
N GLU A 255 -26.15 -26.64 23.26
CA GLU A 255 -26.53 -28.04 23.07
C GLU A 255 -25.39 -29.03 23.37
N ILE A 256 -24.46 -28.66 24.27
CA ILE A 256 -23.32 -29.49 24.69
C ILE A 256 -23.74 -30.44 25.83
N VAL A 257 -24.73 -30.04 26.63
CA VAL A 257 -25.30 -30.86 27.70
C VAL A 257 -26.81 -30.91 27.60
N GLU A 258 -27.38 -32.01 28.05
CA GLU A 258 -28.82 -32.26 28.01
C GLU A 258 -29.32 -32.95 29.29
N PRO A 259 -30.61 -32.82 29.61
CA PRO A 259 -31.19 -33.53 30.74
C PRO A 259 -31.32 -35.03 30.43
N ALA A 260 -30.84 -35.89 31.32
CA ALA A 260 -30.96 -37.35 31.21
C ALA A 260 -32.39 -37.86 31.49
N SER A 261 -33.29 -37.00 31.98
CA SER A 261 -34.70 -37.34 32.22
C SER A 261 -35.60 -36.10 32.14
N GLY A 262 -36.92 -36.29 31.96
CA GLY A 262 -37.91 -35.20 31.89
C GLY A 262 -38.32 -34.58 33.24
N LYS A 263 -37.57 -34.82 34.32
CA LYS A 263 -37.90 -34.30 35.66
C LYS A 263 -37.60 -32.80 35.78
N ARG A 264 -38.27 -32.09 36.70
CA ARG A 264 -38.01 -30.66 36.99
C ARG A 264 -36.56 -30.39 37.41
N ARG A 265 -35.92 -31.33 38.08
CA ARG A 265 -34.49 -31.30 38.44
C ARG A 265 -33.83 -32.55 37.86
N PRO A 266 -33.51 -32.54 36.57
CA PRO A 266 -32.96 -33.71 35.92
C PRO A 266 -31.50 -33.89 36.32
N ASN A 267 -31.01 -35.12 36.20
CA ASN A 267 -29.59 -35.36 36.05
C ASN A 267 -29.16 -34.79 34.69
N TRP A 268 -27.96 -34.23 34.64
CA TRP A 268 -27.35 -33.71 33.42
C TRP A 268 -26.43 -34.76 32.83
N ARG A 269 -26.38 -34.85 31.51
CA ARG A 269 -25.40 -35.65 30.79
C ARG A 269 -24.84 -34.86 29.62
N VAL A 270 -23.71 -35.30 29.10
CA VAL A 270 -23.13 -34.75 27.86
C VAL A 270 -23.98 -35.24 26.68
N SER A 271 -24.31 -34.34 25.74
CA SER A 271 -24.99 -34.73 24.48
C SER A 271 -23.99 -35.35 23.51
N ASP A 272 -24.46 -35.95 22.41
CA ASP A 272 -23.57 -36.50 21.37
C ASP A 272 -22.62 -35.43 20.81
N LYS A 273 -23.16 -34.25 20.48
CA LYS A 273 -22.39 -33.04 20.10
C LYS A 273 -21.39 -32.65 21.17
N GLY A 274 -21.78 -32.75 22.45
CA GLY A 274 -20.89 -32.43 23.56
C GLY A 274 -19.73 -33.41 23.73
N ILE A 275 -19.90 -34.69 23.38
CA ILE A 275 -18.83 -35.69 23.41
C ILE A 275 -17.75 -35.37 22.36
N GLU A 276 -18.16 -34.97 21.16
CA GLU A 276 -17.24 -34.50 20.11
C GLU A 276 -16.44 -33.28 20.58
N VAL A 277 -17.12 -32.29 21.16
CA VAL A 277 -16.49 -31.07 21.68
C VAL A 277 -15.55 -31.37 22.84
N LEU A 278 -15.92 -32.27 23.75
CA LEU A 278 -15.07 -32.70 24.87
C LEU A 278 -13.80 -33.37 24.37
N THR A 279 -13.91 -34.24 23.35
CA THR A 279 -12.77 -34.94 22.76
C THR A 279 -11.79 -33.95 22.14
N ALA A 280 -12.28 -33.00 21.33
CA ALA A 280 -11.47 -31.94 20.75
C ALA A 280 -10.80 -31.07 21.82
N SER A 281 -11.53 -30.72 22.89
CA SER A 281 -11.01 -29.88 23.98
C SER A 281 -9.92 -30.59 24.82
N ARG A 282 -10.03 -31.92 24.97
CA ARG A 282 -9.01 -32.76 25.64
C ARG A 282 -7.70 -32.84 24.84
N GLU A 283 -7.78 -32.82 23.52
CA GLU A 283 -6.59 -32.78 22.65
C GLU A 283 -5.87 -31.44 22.79
N VAL A 284 -6.62 -30.33 22.71
CA VAL A 284 -6.05 -28.98 22.91
C VAL A 284 -5.41 -28.86 24.29
N SER A 285 -6.12 -29.25 25.35
CA SER A 285 -5.60 -29.15 26.72
C SER A 285 -4.34 -30.00 26.95
N ARG A 286 -4.23 -31.18 26.30
CA ARG A 286 -3.02 -32.01 26.35
C ARG A 286 -1.86 -31.36 25.61
N SER A 287 -2.11 -30.70 24.48
CA SER A 287 -1.07 -30.00 23.73
C SER A 287 -0.55 -28.78 24.48
N GLU A 288 -1.41 -28.04 25.18
CA GLU A 288 -1.02 -26.88 26.01
C GLU A 288 -0.21 -27.30 27.25
N ALA A 289 -0.54 -28.43 27.86
CA ALA A 289 0.20 -28.94 29.03
C ALA A 289 1.60 -29.51 28.70
N ALA A 290 1.89 -29.74 27.42
CA ALA A 290 3.17 -30.27 26.94
C ALA A 290 4.20 -29.18 26.57
N VAL A 291 3.81 -27.90 26.63
CA VAL A 291 4.62 -26.72 26.30
C VAL A 291 5.02 -25.99 27.58
#